data_AF-A0A223FPV5-F1
#
_entry.id   AF-A0A223FPV5-F1
#
_cell.length_a   1.000
_cell.length_b   1.000
_cell.length_c   1.000
_cell.angle_alpha   90.00
_cell.angle_beta   90.00
_cell.angle_gamma   90.00
#
_symmetry.space_group_name_H-M   'P 1'
#
loop_
_entity.id
_entity.type
_entity.pdbx_description
1 polymer ?
#
loop_
_entity_poly.entity_id
_entity_poly.type
_entity_poly.pdbx_seq_one_letter_code
_entity_poly.pdbx_strand_id
1 'polypeptide(L)'
;MSELGNDWNKPYKKSARVVGDVIGKYHPHGDTAVYDTIVRMAQPFSLRYMLVDGQGNFGSVDGDNAAAMRYTEVRMAKLAHELLADLD
;
A
#
# COMPACT_ATOMS: atom_id res chain seq x y z
N MET A 1 4.22 -7.12 -1.76
CA MET A 1 4.34 -6.26 -2.96
C MET A 1 5.59 -6.59 -3.78
N SER A 2 6.73 -6.93 -3.16
CA SER A 2 7.93 -7.44 -3.86
C SER A 2 7.62 -8.61 -4.79
N GLU A 3 6.96 -9.67 -4.28
CA GLU A 3 6.48 -10.82 -5.07
C GLU A 3 5.58 -10.47 -6.27
N LEU A 4 4.91 -9.32 -6.23
CA LEU A 4 4.04 -8.84 -7.32
C LEU A 4 4.79 -7.95 -8.34
N GLY A 5 6.09 -7.71 -8.12
CA GLY A 5 6.95 -6.82 -8.90
C GLY A 5 6.35 -5.43 -9.03
N ASN A 6 5.83 -4.86 -7.94
CA ASN A 6 5.15 -3.56 -7.92
C ASN A 6 6.09 -2.43 -7.47
N ASP A 7 7.14 -2.22 -8.27
CA ASP A 7 8.29 -1.38 -7.95
C ASP A 7 8.01 0.12 -8.14
N TRP A 8 8.85 0.97 -7.54
CA TRP A 8 8.69 2.43 -7.56
C TRP A 8 8.74 3.05 -8.97
N ASN A 9 9.38 2.38 -9.92
CA ASN A 9 9.54 2.84 -11.31
C ASN A 9 8.51 2.23 -12.28
N LYS A 10 7.52 1.49 -11.77
CA LYS A 10 6.44 0.89 -12.55
C LYS A 10 5.12 1.67 -12.37
N PRO A 11 4.13 1.48 -13.26
CA PRO A 11 2.79 2.05 -13.07
C PRO A 11 2.16 1.57 -11.77
N TYR A 12 1.30 2.41 -11.18
CA TYR A 12 0.52 2.04 -10.01
C TYR A 12 -0.40 0.84 -10.31
N LYS A 13 -0.70 0.05 -9.27
CA LYS A 13 -1.69 -1.04 -9.33
C LYS A 13 -2.81 -0.75 -8.35
N LYS A 14 -4.04 -1.13 -8.69
CA LYS A 14 -5.21 -0.99 -7.80
C LYS A 14 -4.92 -1.60 -6.42
N SER A 15 -5.26 -0.89 -5.35
CA SER A 15 -5.06 -1.38 -3.97
C SER A 15 -5.79 -2.70 -3.73
N ALA A 16 -6.98 -2.87 -4.31
CA ALA A 16 -7.74 -4.11 -4.26
C ALA A 16 -6.95 -5.35 -4.75
N ARG A 17 -6.05 -5.19 -5.73
CA ARG A 17 -5.20 -6.28 -6.22
C ARG A 17 -4.20 -6.73 -5.16
N VAL A 18 -3.57 -5.78 -4.47
CA VAL A 18 -2.60 -6.09 -3.42
C VAL A 18 -3.28 -6.69 -2.19
N VAL A 19 -4.42 -6.13 -1.79
CA VAL A 19 -5.23 -6.66 -0.68
C VAL A 19 -5.63 -8.12 -0.95
N GLY A 20 -6.18 -8.40 -2.15
CA GLY A 20 -6.57 -9.77 -2.53
C GLY A 20 -5.40 -10.76 -2.56
N ASP A 21 -4.23 -10.34 -3.06
CA ASP A 21 -3.03 -11.19 -3.09
C ASP A 21 -2.53 -11.53 -1.68
N VAL A 22 -2.50 -10.54 -0.77
CA VAL A 22 -2.10 -10.75 0.63
C VAL A 22 -3.05 -11.69 1.34
N ILE A 23 -4.37 -11.50 1.19
CA ILE A 23 -5.37 -12.37 1.82
C ILE A 23 -5.29 -13.80 1.28
N GLY A 24 -5.15 -13.92 -0.05
CA GLY A 24 -5.13 -15.23 -0.71
C GLY A 24 -3.90 -16.08 -0.41
N LYS A 25 -2.78 -15.47 0.01
CA LYS A 25 -1.49 -16.18 0.14
C LYS A 25 -0.84 -16.13 1.52
N TYR A 26 -0.94 -15.01 2.24
CA TYR A 26 -0.10 -14.75 3.42
C TYR A 26 -0.88 -14.40 4.68
N HIS A 27 -2.04 -13.75 4.57
CA HIS A 27 -2.82 -13.28 5.71
C HIS A 27 -4.32 -13.54 5.52
N PRO A 28 -4.81 -14.77 5.76
CA PRO A 28 -6.18 -15.21 5.43
C PRO A 28 -7.23 -14.73 6.46
N HIS A 29 -7.24 -13.43 6.75
CA HIS A 29 -8.22 -12.78 7.61
C HIS A 29 -8.95 -11.64 6.85
N GLY A 30 -9.79 -10.89 7.56
CA GLY A 30 -10.58 -9.79 6.97
C GLY A 30 -9.74 -8.77 6.20
N ASP A 31 -10.32 -8.23 5.14
CA ASP A 31 -9.66 -7.29 4.21
C ASP A 31 -9.38 -5.91 4.80
N THR A 32 -10.20 -5.51 5.77
CA THR A 32 -10.20 -4.18 6.37
C THR A 32 -8.85 -3.87 7.00
N ALA A 33 -8.31 -4.79 7.80
CA ALA A 33 -7.01 -4.60 8.46
C ALA A 33 -5.86 -4.45 7.44
N VAL A 34 -5.92 -5.20 6.33
CA VAL A 34 -4.90 -5.12 5.27
C VAL A 34 -4.99 -3.77 4.56
N TYR A 35 -6.19 -3.33 4.20
CA TYR A 35 -6.37 -2.05 3.52
C TYR A 35 -6.06 -0.84 4.40
N ASP A 36 -6.50 -0.84 5.66
CA ASP A 36 -6.20 0.22 6.62
C ASP A 36 -4.70 0.36 6.85
N THR A 37 -3.97 -0.77 6.86
CA THR A 37 -2.51 -0.76 6.95
C THR A 37 -1.87 -0.14 5.70
N ILE A 38 -2.34 -0.47 4.50
CA ILE A 38 -1.90 0.18 3.25
C ILE A 38 -2.16 1.69 3.32
N VAL A 39 -3.35 2.09 3.75
CA VAL A 39 -3.74 3.50 3.86
C VAL A 39 -2.82 4.25 4.80
N ARG A 40 -2.59 3.71 6.01
CA ARG A 40 -1.67 4.29 7.00
C ARG A 40 -0.26 4.47 6.43
N MET A 41 0.25 3.49 5.68
CA MET A 41 1.60 3.54 5.11
C MET A 41 1.77 4.50 3.93
N ALA A 42 0.67 4.95 3.33
CA ALA A 42 0.62 5.92 2.23
C ALA A 42 0.31 7.36 2.69
N GLN A 43 0.10 7.58 3.99
CA GLN A 43 -0.22 8.90 4.55
C GLN A 43 1.05 9.63 5.01
N PRO A 44 1.41 10.78 4.41
CA PRO A 44 2.63 11.52 4.77
C PRO A 44 2.56 12.17 6.15
N PHE A 45 1.35 12.40 6.68
CA PHE A 45 1.14 12.89 8.05
C PHE A 45 1.20 11.78 9.11
N SER A 46 1.14 10.50 8.71
CA SER A 46 1.17 9.34 9.61
C SER A 46 2.58 8.76 9.79
N LEU A 47 3.48 8.94 8.82
CA LEU A 47 4.84 8.40 8.83
C LEU A 47 5.85 9.45 8.42
N ARG A 48 6.99 9.50 9.12
CA ARG A 48 8.12 10.37 8.74
C ARG A 48 8.68 10.05 7.36
N TYR A 49 8.69 8.75 7.01
CA TYR A 49 9.10 8.20 5.72
C TYR A 49 8.06 7.16 5.28
N MET A 50 7.36 7.45 4.18
CA MET A 50 6.35 6.52 3.64
C MET A 50 7.01 5.33 2.95
N LEU A 51 6.39 4.16 3.10
CA LEU A 51 6.83 2.90 2.48
C LEU A 51 5.94 2.49 1.29
N VAL A 52 4.72 3.02 1.25
CA VAL A 52 3.79 2.87 0.14
C VAL A 52 3.64 4.22 -0.56
N ASP A 53 3.83 4.24 -1.87
CA ASP A 53 3.51 5.37 -2.73
C ASP A 53 2.08 5.15 -3.26
N GLY A 54 1.17 6.04 -2.89
CA GLY A 54 -0.26 5.92 -3.19
C GLY A 54 -0.78 7.05 -4.09
N GLN A 55 -1.71 6.71 -4.98
CA GLN A 55 -2.46 7.65 -5.81
C GLN A 55 -3.96 7.52 -5.53
N GLY A 56 -4.61 8.64 -5.19
CA GLY A 56 -6.03 8.72 -4.84
C GLY A 56 -6.27 9.40 -3.49
N ASN A 57 -7.50 9.30 -2.97
CA ASN A 57 -7.84 9.81 -1.65
C ASN A 57 -7.47 8.79 -0.56
N PHE A 58 -6.42 9.09 0.20
CA PHE A 58 -5.93 8.32 1.36
C PHE A 58 -6.28 8.95 2.71
N GLY A 59 -7.29 9.83 2.74
CA GLY A 59 -7.71 10.55 3.93
C GLY A 59 -6.89 11.80 4.23
N SER A 60 -7.28 12.51 5.28
CA SER A 60 -6.70 13.81 5.65
C SER A 60 -6.52 13.93 7.16
N VAL A 61 -5.77 14.95 7.60
CA VAL A 61 -5.66 15.32 9.02
C VAL A 61 -6.96 15.88 9.59
N ASP A 62 -7.90 16.29 8.73
CA ASP A 62 -9.21 16.83 9.10
C ASP A 62 -10.21 15.72 9.47
N GLY A 63 -9.80 14.45 9.37
CA GLY A 63 -10.60 13.29 9.73
C GLY A 63 -11.35 12.67 8.56
N ASP A 64 -11.10 13.09 7.32
CA ASP A 64 -11.67 12.44 6.14
C ASP A 64 -11.13 11.01 6.02
N ASN A 65 -12.03 10.04 5.87
CA ASN A 65 -11.65 8.67 5.60
C ASN A 65 -11.09 8.52 4.18
N ALA A 66 -10.21 7.54 4.00
CA ALA A 66 -9.74 7.15 2.68
C ALA A 66 -10.89 6.62 1.81
N ALA A 67 -10.74 6.78 0.49
CA ALA A 67 -11.66 6.15 -0.46
C ALA A 67 -11.55 4.61 -0.39
N ALA A 68 -12.56 3.90 -0.90
CA ALA A 68 -12.52 2.45 -0.97
C ALA A 68 -11.38 1.94 -1.87
N MET A 69 -10.83 0.75 -1.58
CA MET A 69 -9.66 0.14 -2.25
C MET A 69 -9.77 -0.04 -3.78
N ARG A 70 -10.99 0.05 -4.34
CA ARG A 70 -11.24 0.03 -5.78
C ARG A 70 -10.92 1.36 -6.48
N TYR A 71 -10.83 2.45 -5.73
CA TYR A 71 -10.58 3.80 -6.24
C TYR A 71 -9.14 4.29 -6.02
N THR A 72 -8.38 3.63 -5.14
CA THR A 72 -6.98 3.96 -4.87
C THR A 72 -6.03 3.03 -5.61
N GLU A 73 -4.82 3.52 -5.88
CA GLU A 73 -3.74 2.75 -6.48
C GLU A 73 -2.46 2.91 -5.66
N VAL A 74 -1.62 1.88 -5.65
CA VAL A 74 -0.40 1.84 -4.85
C VAL A 74 0.75 1.16 -5.58
N ARG A 75 1.96 1.54 -5.20
CA ARG A 75 3.23 0.84 -5.49
C ARG A 75 4.19 0.99 -4.32
N MET A 76 5.30 0.26 -4.35
CA MET A 76 6.35 0.43 -3.35
C MET A 76 7.02 1.80 -3.51
N ALA A 77 7.23 2.51 -2.40
CA ALA A 77 8.10 3.69 -2.42
C ALA A 77 9.56 3.24 -2.64
N LYS A 78 10.41 4.14 -3.17
CA LYS A 78 11.83 3.82 -3.40
C LYS A 78 12.53 3.31 -2.13
N LEU A 79 12.25 3.92 -0.98
CA LEU A 79 12.81 3.51 0.32
C LEU A 79 12.43 2.07 0.72
N ALA A 80 11.26 1.58 0.30
CA ALA A 80 10.83 0.23 0.65
C ALA A 80 11.70 -0.87 0.03
N HIS A 81 12.46 -0.56 -1.04
CA HIS A 81 13.41 -1.52 -1.61
C HIS A 81 14.62 -1.73 -0.69
N GLU A 82 15.07 -0.70 0.04
CA GLU A 82 16.18 -0.81 0.99
C GLU A 82 15.84 -1.76 2.15
N LEU A 83 14.56 -1.87 2.51
CA LEU A 83 14.09 -2.80 3.56
C LEU A 83 14.09 -4.26 3.10
N LEU A 84 14.04 -4.49 1.79
CA LEU A 84 13.87 -5.81 1.18
C LEU A 84 15.06 -6.19 0.30
N ALA A 85 16.16 -5.43 0.38
CA ALA A 85 17.35 -5.66 -0.40
C ALA A 85 17.98 -7.02 -0.03
N ASP A 86 18.51 -7.70 -1.05
CA ASP A 86 19.25 -8.97 -0.92
C ASP A 86 18.46 -10.11 -0.24
N LEU A 87 17.13 -10.14 -0.41
CA LEU A 87 16.23 -11.18 0.13
C LEU A 87 15.92 -12.34 -0.84
N ASP A 88 16.71 -12.51 -1.89
CA ASP A 88 16.56 -13.56 -2.91
C ASP A 88 16.58 -15.00 -2.32
#